data_AF-A0A6M0JE24-F1
#
_entry.id   AF-A0A6M0JE24-F1
#
_cell.length_a   1.000
_cell.length_b   1.000
_cell.length_c   1.000
_cell.angle_alpha   90.00
_cell.angle_beta   90.00
_cell.angle_gamma   90.00
#
_symmetry.space_group_name_H-M   'P 1'
#
loop_
_entity.id
_entity.type
_entity.pdbx_description
1 polymer ?
#
loop_
_entity_poly.entity_id
_entity_poly.type
_entity_poly.pdbx_seq_one_letter_code
_entity_poly.pdbx_strand_id
1 'polypeptide(L)'
;DTAAGWRNHRHDGGVVIDVAQNEIIATGLSMPHSPRWYQGKLWLLNSGTGELGYIEERQFHPITFCPGFVRGLAFWQNFAFVGLSQLRSQSFTGLTLENRLSSQGNRPQCGLMVIDLQTGTALHWLYFQGVIEELFDVVVLPGVLQPQAIGLQSDEIQRLVTFPNSGGIVTTKPTAKRPSLGTVPPVAGLPTQQITPLNSPEDWRGLGWGNLRISSEAALSRGEQIHYQRVYHLNSSNALDYNHLTYPSLQKRWQTQPPQCELTGLSASLDGAIVGFAISERLNPQQAEIISLFVLPEYRNQGIGTKLVAYLERELAQQGCVEIILSYSTSTLTNLALEPLLSKLHWQPPQINLLLGKTATEKIAQAPWLNKYSLPPAFEVFPWLDAGLSLPPNVEAHRLEPLNSLGLRYQGEVIGWVLTHRVAPDTIRYTTFSIAQAFEKRGQGVWLLAEAIRRQVDSGVPYLTGSVSYRYPRLLKFVERHLTPYLTGVGEVRQTSKLINPTLESREN
;
A
#
# COMPACT_ATOMS: atom_id res chain seq x y z
N ASP A 1 20.50 -26.63 -22.63
CA ASP A 1 19.35 -25.98 -21.98
C ASP A 1 19.58 -24.47 -21.99
N THR A 2 18.53 -23.68 -22.20
CA THR A 2 18.56 -22.21 -22.11
C THR A 2 17.63 -21.79 -20.98
N ALA A 3 18.01 -20.75 -20.23
CA ALA A 3 17.17 -20.26 -19.14
C ALA A 3 15.74 -20.02 -19.66
N ALA A 4 14.75 -20.59 -18.97
CA ALA A 4 13.32 -20.52 -19.34
C ALA A 4 12.91 -21.22 -20.66
N GLY A 5 13.79 -21.98 -21.32
CA GLY A 5 13.52 -22.60 -22.62
C GLY A 5 12.29 -23.53 -22.66
N TRP A 6 11.94 -24.15 -21.53
CA TRP A 6 10.72 -24.96 -21.38
C TRP A 6 9.42 -24.21 -21.69
N ARG A 7 9.40 -22.87 -21.56
CA ARG A 7 8.22 -22.04 -21.88
C ARG A 7 7.83 -22.07 -23.35
N ASN A 8 8.78 -22.39 -24.23
CA ASN A 8 8.54 -22.56 -25.67
C ASN A 8 7.81 -23.88 -25.99
N HIS A 9 7.82 -24.84 -25.05
CA HIS A 9 7.18 -26.15 -25.17
C HIS A 9 5.99 -26.29 -24.20
N ARG A 10 5.29 -25.19 -23.91
CA ARG A 10 4.18 -25.18 -22.94
C ARG A 10 2.95 -26.00 -23.38
N HIS A 11 2.82 -26.30 -24.66
CA HIS A 11 1.68 -27.05 -25.20
C HIS A 11 1.76 -28.55 -24.91
N ASP A 12 2.96 -29.14 -25.00
CA ASP A 12 3.16 -30.59 -25.00
C ASP A 12 4.51 -31.04 -24.38
N GLY A 13 5.39 -30.12 -24.00
CA GLY A 13 6.70 -30.42 -23.44
C GLY A 13 6.69 -30.79 -21.95
N GLY A 14 5.53 -30.80 -21.31
CA GLY A 14 5.37 -31.21 -19.93
C GLY A 14 5.60 -32.70 -19.76
N VAL A 15 6.29 -33.05 -18.67
CA VAL A 15 6.64 -34.43 -18.34
C VAL A 15 6.33 -34.73 -16.88
N VAL A 16 6.15 -36.02 -16.58
CA VAL A 16 6.16 -36.54 -15.21
C VAL A 16 7.40 -37.41 -15.05
N ILE A 17 8.15 -37.21 -13.98
CA ILE A 17 9.43 -37.89 -13.73
C ILE A 17 9.30 -38.68 -12.43
N ASP A 18 9.65 -39.97 -12.49
CA ASP A 18 9.99 -40.74 -11.31
C ASP A 18 11.44 -40.41 -10.94
N VAL A 19 11.61 -39.66 -9.84
CA VAL A 19 12.92 -39.19 -9.38
C VAL A 19 13.77 -40.34 -8.82
N ALA A 20 13.15 -41.36 -8.21
CA ALA A 20 13.87 -42.46 -7.60
C ALA A 20 14.44 -43.40 -8.67
N GLN A 21 13.67 -43.64 -9.73
CA GLN A 21 14.08 -44.48 -10.87
C GLN A 21 14.80 -43.68 -11.96
N ASN A 22 14.78 -42.34 -11.86
CA ASN A 22 15.29 -41.42 -12.88
C ASN A 22 14.66 -41.67 -14.26
N GLU A 23 13.34 -41.89 -14.30
CA GLU A 23 12.58 -42.21 -15.51
C GLU A 23 11.51 -41.17 -15.82
N ILE A 24 11.30 -40.87 -17.11
CA ILE A 24 10.16 -40.08 -17.57
C ILE A 24 8.94 -40.99 -17.72
N ILE A 25 8.00 -40.93 -16.78
CA ILE A 25 6.83 -41.81 -16.74
C ILE A 25 5.65 -41.28 -17.57
N ALA A 26 5.63 -40.01 -17.98
CA ALA A 26 4.67 -39.49 -18.94
C ALA A 26 5.23 -38.26 -19.66
N THR A 27 4.82 -38.03 -20.91
CA THR A 27 5.18 -36.89 -21.77
C THR A 27 3.94 -36.32 -22.46
N GLY A 28 4.08 -35.24 -23.23
CA GLY A 28 2.95 -34.69 -24.01
C GLY A 28 1.98 -33.86 -23.20
N LEU A 29 2.34 -33.51 -21.96
CA LEU A 29 1.47 -32.74 -21.06
C LEU A 29 1.64 -31.24 -21.29
N SER A 30 0.57 -30.48 -21.08
CA SER A 30 0.60 -29.02 -21.12
C SER A 30 0.67 -28.47 -19.72
N MET A 31 1.89 -28.10 -19.29
CA MET A 31 2.13 -27.52 -17.96
C MET A 31 1.52 -28.35 -16.80
N PRO A 32 1.97 -29.60 -16.59
CA PRO A 32 1.40 -30.46 -15.55
C PRO A 32 1.67 -29.94 -14.14
N HIS A 33 0.69 -30.01 -13.25
CA HIS A 33 0.78 -29.56 -11.86
C HIS A 33 0.20 -30.58 -10.87
N SER A 34 0.60 -30.43 -9.61
CA SER A 34 0.00 -31.10 -8.44
C SER A 34 -0.08 -32.64 -8.56
N PRO A 35 1.01 -33.35 -8.86
CA PRO A 35 0.99 -34.82 -8.83
C PRO A 35 0.67 -35.31 -7.42
N ARG A 36 -0.22 -36.31 -7.33
CA ARG A 36 -0.70 -36.91 -6.08
C ARG A 36 -0.97 -38.40 -6.27
N TRP A 37 -0.43 -39.23 -5.38
CA TRP A 37 -0.81 -40.64 -5.34
C TRP A 37 -2.06 -40.79 -4.48
N TYR A 38 -3.15 -41.31 -5.04
CA TYR A 38 -4.41 -41.49 -4.32
C TYR A 38 -5.23 -42.65 -4.89
N GLN A 39 -5.75 -43.51 -4.01
CA GLN A 39 -6.53 -44.72 -4.36
C GLN A 39 -5.86 -45.58 -5.45
N GLY A 40 -4.53 -45.77 -5.35
CA GLY A 40 -3.78 -46.64 -6.25
C GLY A 40 -3.45 -46.05 -7.63
N LYS A 41 -3.75 -44.77 -7.86
CA LYS A 41 -3.44 -44.08 -9.13
C LYS A 41 -2.58 -42.83 -8.89
N LEU A 42 -1.77 -42.47 -9.88
CA LEU A 42 -1.06 -41.19 -9.93
C LEU A 42 -1.94 -40.14 -10.60
N TRP A 43 -2.56 -39.28 -9.81
CA TRP A 43 -3.38 -38.18 -10.29
C TRP A 43 -2.54 -36.93 -10.51
N LEU A 44 -2.95 -36.09 -11.47
CA LEU A 44 -2.37 -34.77 -11.68
C LEU A 44 -3.34 -33.87 -12.45
N LEU A 45 -2.93 -32.61 -12.57
CA LEU A 45 -3.61 -31.58 -13.32
C LEU A 45 -2.85 -31.28 -14.60
N ASN A 46 -3.51 -31.34 -15.76
CA ASN A 46 -2.97 -30.89 -17.04
C ASN A 46 -3.41 -29.44 -17.28
N SER A 47 -2.64 -28.48 -16.76
CA SER A 47 -3.14 -27.13 -16.55
C SER A 47 -3.38 -26.32 -17.82
N GLY A 48 -2.58 -26.54 -18.86
CA GLY A 48 -2.78 -25.85 -20.13
C GLY A 48 -3.97 -26.36 -20.95
N THR A 49 -4.55 -27.50 -20.58
CA THR A 49 -5.83 -28.01 -21.13
C THR A 49 -7.01 -27.86 -20.17
N GLY A 50 -6.74 -27.56 -18.89
CA GLY A 50 -7.75 -27.40 -17.84
C GLY A 50 -8.30 -28.74 -17.34
N GLU A 51 -7.50 -29.80 -17.31
CA GLU A 51 -8.02 -31.16 -17.07
C GLU A 51 -7.47 -31.78 -15.77
N LEU A 52 -8.36 -32.43 -15.02
CA LEU A 52 -8.00 -33.41 -13.99
C LEU A 52 -7.93 -34.80 -14.65
N GLY A 53 -6.90 -35.57 -14.32
CA GLY A 53 -6.78 -36.95 -14.79
C GLY A 53 -5.74 -37.74 -14.00
N TYR A 54 -5.43 -38.93 -14.47
CA TYR A 54 -4.41 -39.80 -13.89
C TYR A 54 -3.46 -40.38 -14.94
N ILE A 55 -2.28 -40.81 -14.50
CA ILE A 55 -1.35 -41.59 -15.31
C ILE A 55 -1.66 -43.07 -15.16
N GLU A 56 -1.84 -43.73 -16.28
CA GLU A 56 -1.91 -45.19 -16.41
C GLU A 56 -1.20 -45.58 -17.70
N GLU A 57 -0.39 -46.65 -17.66
CA GLU A 57 0.42 -47.10 -18.81
C GLU A 57 1.28 -45.99 -19.44
N ARG A 58 1.84 -45.11 -18.60
CA ARG A 58 2.69 -43.97 -19.00
C ARG A 58 1.97 -42.92 -19.86
N GLN A 59 0.63 -42.92 -19.86
CA GLN A 59 -0.22 -41.97 -20.58
C GLN A 59 -1.15 -41.24 -19.63
N PHE A 60 -1.51 -40.00 -19.98
CA PHE A 60 -2.47 -39.21 -19.21
C PHE A 60 -3.90 -39.48 -19.69
N HIS A 61 -4.76 -39.89 -18.76
CA HIS A 61 -6.18 -40.16 -18.99
C HIS A 61 -7.00 -39.01 -18.39
N PRO A 62 -7.52 -38.08 -19.21
CA PRO A 62 -8.34 -36.98 -18.72
C PRO A 62 -9.70 -37.49 -18.24
N ILE A 63 -10.15 -36.96 -17.10
CA ILE A 63 -11.42 -37.36 -16.46
C ILE A 63 -12.41 -36.20 -16.45
N THR A 64 -11.95 -35.00 -16.07
CA THR A 64 -12.84 -33.85 -15.92
C THR A 64 -12.19 -32.58 -16.46
N PHE A 65 -12.91 -31.87 -17.33
CA PHE A 65 -12.55 -30.52 -17.71
C PHE A 65 -13.01 -29.50 -16.66
N CYS A 66 -12.13 -28.59 -16.32
CA CYS A 66 -12.32 -27.51 -15.37
C CYS A 66 -12.11 -26.17 -16.10
N PRO A 67 -13.05 -25.21 -16.01
CA PRO A 67 -13.01 -23.98 -16.80
C PRO A 67 -12.05 -22.91 -16.24
N GLY A 68 -10.79 -23.29 -16.01
CA GLY A 68 -9.73 -22.43 -15.49
C GLY A 68 -8.37 -23.12 -15.53
N PHE A 69 -7.30 -22.35 -15.29
CA PHE A 69 -5.94 -22.91 -15.20
C PHE A 69 -5.83 -23.70 -13.89
N VAL A 70 -5.84 -25.04 -13.99
CA VAL A 70 -5.95 -25.91 -12.83
C VAL A 70 -4.65 -25.99 -12.03
N ARG A 71 -4.69 -25.68 -10.74
CA ARG A 71 -3.56 -25.76 -9.79
C ARG A 71 -4.08 -26.05 -8.38
N GLY A 72 -3.33 -26.84 -7.62
CA GLY A 72 -3.77 -27.34 -6.34
C GLY A 72 -4.73 -28.51 -6.49
N LEU A 73 -4.31 -29.66 -5.95
CA LEU A 73 -5.07 -30.90 -5.97
C LEU A 73 -5.00 -31.55 -4.60
N ALA A 74 -6.18 -31.76 -4.01
CA ALA A 74 -6.35 -32.54 -2.79
C ALA A 74 -7.50 -33.52 -2.93
N PHE A 75 -7.48 -34.54 -2.07
CA PHE A 75 -8.50 -35.57 -2.04
C PHE A 75 -9.07 -35.74 -0.64
N TRP A 76 -10.36 -36.10 -0.59
CA TRP A 76 -10.98 -36.60 0.62
C TRP A 76 -12.08 -37.59 0.28
N GLN A 77 -11.94 -38.82 0.79
CA GLN A 77 -12.84 -39.92 0.45
C GLN A 77 -12.94 -40.12 -1.07
N ASN A 78 -14.14 -40.01 -1.65
CA ASN A 78 -14.37 -40.18 -3.08
C ASN A 78 -14.29 -38.86 -3.89
N PHE A 79 -13.79 -37.77 -3.29
CA PHE A 79 -13.83 -36.45 -3.91
C PHE A 79 -12.42 -35.90 -4.17
N ALA A 80 -12.26 -35.31 -5.35
CA ALA A 80 -11.14 -34.44 -5.69
C ALA A 80 -11.53 -32.98 -5.54
N PHE A 81 -10.63 -32.19 -4.98
CA PHE A 81 -10.74 -30.75 -4.84
C PHE A 81 -9.67 -30.11 -5.73
N VAL A 82 -10.12 -29.36 -6.74
CA VAL A 82 -9.26 -28.78 -7.77
C VAL A 82 -9.35 -27.26 -7.73
N GLY A 83 -8.21 -26.60 -7.53
CA GLY A 83 -8.13 -25.14 -7.61
C GLY A 83 -8.06 -24.66 -9.06
N LEU A 84 -8.69 -23.51 -9.33
CA LEU A 84 -8.74 -22.84 -10.62
C LEU A 84 -8.13 -21.44 -10.51
N SER A 85 -7.35 -21.07 -11.51
CA SER A 85 -6.79 -19.73 -11.69
C SER A 85 -7.23 -19.12 -13.03
N GLN A 86 -7.27 -17.79 -13.11
CA GLN A 86 -7.44 -17.08 -14.38
C GLN A 86 -6.17 -17.15 -15.25
N LEU A 87 -6.33 -16.91 -16.55
CA LEU A 87 -5.21 -16.76 -17.51
C LEU A 87 -4.87 -15.27 -17.63
N ARG A 88 -3.78 -14.80 -17.00
CA ARG A 88 -3.50 -13.35 -16.88
C ARG A 88 -2.21 -12.83 -17.51
N SER A 89 -1.18 -13.66 -17.66
CA SER A 89 0.08 -13.19 -18.24
C SER A 89 0.08 -13.34 -19.76
N GLN A 90 0.60 -12.33 -20.46
CA GLN A 90 0.88 -12.40 -21.91
C GLN A 90 1.74 -13.62 -22.29
N SER A 91 2.49 -14.19 -21.33
CA SER A 91 3.28 -15.41 -21.52
C SER A 91 2.46 -16.72 -21.53
N PHE A 92 1.18 -16.69 -21.15
CA PHE A 92 0.27 -17.86 -21.11
C PHE A 92 -0.87 -17.77 -22.13
N THR A 93 -0.69 -16.98 -23.19
CA THR A 93 -1.61 -16.91 -24.33
C THR A 93 -1.38 -18.06 -25.31
N GLY A 94 -2.45 -18.46 -25.99
CA GLY A 94 -2.48 -19.50 -27.03
C GLY A 94 -2.66 -20.92 -26.51
N LEU A 95 -2.89 -21.13 -25.21
CA LEU A 95 -3.10 -22.46 -24.63
C LEU A 95 -4.39 -23.11 -25.14
N THR A 96 -4.43 -24.44 -25.18
CA THR A 96 -5.62 -25.21 -25.57
C THR A 96 -6.84 -24.85 -24.71
N LEU A 97 -6.62 -24.59 -23.42
CA LEU A 97 -7.63 -24.09 -22.50
C LEU A 97 -8.28 -22.78 -22.97
N GLU A 98 -7.49 -21.80 -23.42
CA GLU A 98 -7.99 -20.50 -23.87
C GLU A 98 -8.88 -20.64 -25.12
N ASN A 99 -8.43 -21.46 -26.07
CA ASN A 99 -9.19 -21.75 -27.29
C ASN A 99 -10.51 -22.46 -26.95
N ARG A 100 -10.47 -23.45 -26.05
CA ARG A 100 -11.65 -24.20 -25.61
C ARG A 100 -12.67 -23.27 -24.92
N LEU A 101 -12.24 -22.45 -23.96
CA LEU A 101 -13.10 -21.49 -23.27
C LEU A 101 -13.73 -20.47 -24.23
N SER A 102 -12.92 -19.92 -25.15
CA SER A 102 -13.38 -18.95 -26.14
C SER A 102 -14.44 -19.54 -27.07
N SER A 103 -14.25 -20.78 -27.54
CA SER A 103 -15.21 -21.48 -28.39
C SER A 103 -16.57 -21.72 -27.71
N GLN A 104 -16.58 -21.77 -26.37
CA GLN A 104 -17.78 -21.96 -25.54
C GLN A 104 -18.39 -20.64 -25.04
N GLY A 105 -17.83 -19.48 -25.43
CA GLY A 105 -18.27 -18.18 -24.90
C GLY A 105 -17.98 -17.96 -23.41
N ASN A 106 -17.08 -18.77 -22.84
CA ASN A 106 -16.75 -18.75 -21.42
C ASN A 106 -15.47 -17.95 -21.15
N ARG A 107 -15.38 -17.38 -19.95
CA ARG A 107 -14.15 -16.75 -19.43
C ARG A 107 -13.46 -17.68 -18.43
N PRO A 108 -12.12 -17.61 -18.30
CA PRO A 108 -11.40 -18.36 -17.27
C PRO A 108 -11.93 -18.03 -15.87
N GLN A 109 -12.22 -19.06 -15.07
CA GLN A 109 -12.71 -18.91 -13.71
C GLN A 109 -11.56 -19.08 -12.70
N CYS A 110 -11.60 -18.32 -11.61
CA CYS A 110 -10.79 -18.59 -10.41
C CYS A 110 -11.71 -19.13 -9.32
N GLY A 111 -11.28 -20.15 -8.60
CA GLY A 111 -12.13 -20.80 -7.61
C GLY A 111 -11.74 -22.24 -7.30
N LEU A 112 -12.67 -22.98 -6.71
CA LEU A 112 -12.51 -24.38 -6.31
C LEU A 112 -13.61 -25.23 -6.95
N MET A 113 -13.26 -26.42 -7.44
CA MET A 113 -14.22 -27.43 -7.90
C MET A 113 -14.10 -28.70 -7.08
N VAL A 114 -15.23 -29.34 -6.82
CA VAL A 114 -15.35 -30.64 -6.15
C VAL A 114 -15.83 -31.66 -7.18
N ILE A 115 -15.04 -32.69 -7.42
CA ILE A 115 -15.25 -33.69 -8.46
C ILE A 115 -15.40 -35.06 -7.80
N ASP A 116 -16.43 -35.80 -8.17
CA ASP A 116 -16.58 -37.20 -7.78
C ASP A 116 -15.62 -38.08 -8.59
N LEU A 117 -14.76 -38.84 -7.90
CA LEU A 117 -13.73 -39.65 -8.54
C LEU A 117 -14.26 -40.87 -9.30
N GLN A 118 -15.44 -41.36 -8.93
CA GLN A 118 -16.01 -42.56 -9.55
C GLN A 118 -16.66 -42.20 -10.89
N THR A 119 -17.33 -41.06 -10.96
CA THR A 119 -18.09 -40.63 -12.14
C THR A 119 -17.34 -39.60 -12.99
N GLY A 120 -16.35 -38.89 -12.43
CA GLY A 120 -15.72 -37.75 -13.07
C GLY A 120 -16.59 -36.48 -13.12
N THR A 121 -17.73 -36.48 -12.43
CA THR A 121 -18.67 -35.35 -12.46
C THR A 121 -18.26 -34.26 -11.48
N ALA A 122 -18.26 -33.01 -11.94
CA ALA A 122 -18.13 -31.85 -11.05
C ALA A 122 -19.43 -31.66 -10.26
N LEU A 123 -19.41 -31.97 -8.96
CA LEU A 123 -20.57 -31.90 -8.08
C LEU A 123 -20.83 -30.49 -7.55
N HIS A 124 -19.77 -29.78 -7.19
CA HIS A 124 -19.84 -28.45 -6.59
C HIS A 124 -18.72 -27.55 -7.09
N TRP A 125 -18.96 -26.25 -7.03
CA TRP A 125 -17.98 -25.23 -7.35
C TRP A 125 -18.16 -24.00 -6.47
N LEU A 126 -17.06 -23.29 -6.23
CA LEU A 126 -17.01 -21.99 -5.59
C LEU A 126 -16.12 -21.09 -6.46
N TYR A 127 -16.70 -20.06 -7.08
CA TYR A 127 -15.93 -19.10 -7.86
C TYR A 127 -15.63 -17.85 -7.05
N PHE A 128 -14.39 -17.39 -7.14
CA PHE A 128 -13.94 -16.14 -6.56
C PHE A 128 -14.18 -15.00 -7.56
N GLN A 129 -14.86 -13.95 -7.11
CA GLN A 129 -15.05 -12.71 -7.85
C GLN A 129 -14.26 -11.60 -7.14
N GLY A 130 -13.43 -10.86 -7.88
CA GLY A 130 -12.65 -9.75 -7.33
C GLY A 130 -11.15 -10.06 -7.23
N VAL A 131 -10.57 -9.85 -6.04
CA VAL A 131 -9.11 -9.74 -5.82
C VAL A 131 -8.36 -11.07 -5.98
N ILE A 132 -9.02 -12.21 -5.71
CA ILE A 132 -8.39 -13.53 -5.82
C ILE A 132 -8.61 -14.06 -7.22
N GLU A 133 -7.50 -14.19 -7.95
CA GLU A 133 -7.51 -14.51 -9.38
C GLU A 133 -6.62 -15.72 -9.68
N GLU A 134 -5.81 -16.15 -8.69
CA GLU A 134 -4.91 -17.29 -8.77
C GLU A 134 -4.95 -18.09 -7.46
N LEU A 135 -4.86 -19.42 -7.61
CA LEU A 135 -4.66 -20.37 -6.53
C LEU A 135 -3.43 -21.22 -6.84
N PHE A 136 -2.60 -21.43 -5.83
CA PHE A 136 -1.37 -22.22 -5.97
C PHE A 136 -1.54 -23.66 -5.50
N ASP A 137 -2.24 -23.87 -4.39
CA ASP A 137 -2.49 -25.19 -3.83
C ASP A 137 -3.86 -25.27 -3.13
N VAL A 138 -4.32 -26.50 -2.92
CA VAL A 138 -5.53 -26.83 -2.17
C VAL A 138 -5.17 -27.88 -1.14
N VAL A 139 -5.63 -27.71 0.09
CA VAL A 139 -5.45 -28.68 1.19
C VAL A 139 -6.80 -28.95 1.84
N VAL A 140 -7.07 -30.21 2.15
CA VAL A 140 -8.27 -30.61 2.90
C VAL A 140 -7.89 -30.87 4.36
N LEU A 141 -8.66 -30.30 5.29
CA LEU A 141 -8.53 -30.49 6.73
C LEU A 141 -9.80 -31.16 7.28
N PRO A 142 -9.86 -32.50 7.32
CA PRO A 142 -11.07 -33.21 7.75
C PRO A 142 -11.46 -32.87 9.21
N GLY A 143 -12.74 -32.63 9.44
CA GLY A 143 -13.27 -32.34 10.78
C GLY A 143 -12.95 -30.95 11.32
N VAL A 144 -12.32 -30.07 10.54
CA VAL A 144 -12.02 -28.69 10.94
C VAL A 144 -13.13 -27.75 10.47
N LEU A 145 -13.76 -27.03 11.41
CA LEU A 145 -14.87 -26.10 11.12
C LEU A 145 -14.42 -24.65 10.90
N GLN A 146 -13.39 -24.22 11.62
CA GLN A 146 -12.90 -22.83 11.60
C GLN A 146 -11.38 -22.82 11.38
N PRO A 147 -10.91 -23.14 10.16
CA PRO A 147 -9.49 -23.08 9.87
C PRO A 147 -9.02 -21.62 9.91
N GLN A 148 -7.88 -21.37 10.54
CA GLN A 148 -7.19 -20.09 10.52
C GLN A 148 -5.78 -20.30 9.96
N ALA A 149 -5.39 -19.48 8.99
CA ALA A 149 -4.02 -19.39 8.52
C ALA A 149 -3.40 -18.10 9.08
N ILE A 150 -2.17 -18.20 9.57
CA ILE A 150 -1.39 -17.05 10.05
C ILE A 150 -0.38 -16.73 8.96
N GLY A 151 -0.29 -15.46 8.58
CA GLY A 151 0.69 -15.02 7.59
C GLY A 151 2.13 -15.24 8.09
N LEU A 152 3.04 -15.54 7.18
CA LEU A 152 4.47 -15.71 7.50
C LEU A 152 5.21 -14.39 7.75
N GLN A 153 4.57 -13.26 7.44
CA GLN A 153 5.20 -11.94 7.38
C GLN A 153 5.02 -11.11 8.65
N SER A 154 3.89 -11.28 9.34
CA SER A 154 3.62 -10.55 10.57
C SER A 154 4.28 -11.21 11.77
N ASP A 155 4.48 -10.45 12.84
CA ASP A 155 4.97 -10.96 14.12
C ASP A 155 3.97 -11.90 14.84
N GLU A 156 2.74 -12.03 14.32
CA GLU A 156 1.73 -12.96 14.83
C GLU A 156 2.21 -14.41 14.80
N ILE A 157 2.96 -14.81 13.77
CA ILE A 157 3.51 -16.17 13.68
C ILE A 157 4.49 -16.48 14.82
N GLN A 158 5.16 -15.46 15.37
CA GLN A 158 6.09 -15.60 16.49
C GLN A 158 5.38 -15.53 17.85
N ARG A 159 4.11 -15.10 17.88
CA ARG A 159 3.33 -14.85 19.10
C ARG A 159 2.33 -15.94 19.42
N LEU A 160 2.00 -16.79 18.45
CA LEU A 160 1.03 -17.86 18.60
C LEU A 160 1.78 -19.12 18.99
N VAL A 161 1.71 -19.44 20.28
CA VAL A 161 2.44 -20.56 20.88
C VAL A 161 1.42 -21.58 21.36
N THR A 162 1.63 -22.84 21.03
CA THR A 162 0.83 -23.96 21.52
C THR A 162 1.76 -24.85 22.32
N PHE A 163 1.41 -25.17 23.57
CA PHE A 163 2.16 -26.11 24.40
C PHE A 163 1.23 -27.22 24.89
N PRO A 164 1.76 -28.41 25.23
CA PRO A 164 0.92 -29.51 25.69
C PRO A 164 -0.01 -29.07 26.82
N ASN A 165 -1.30 -29.44 26.72
CA ASN A 165 -2.36 -29.10 27.68
C ASN A 165 -2.75 -27.61 27.78
N SER A 166 -2.33 -26.74 26.84
CA SER A 166 -2.74 -25.33 26.83
C SER A 166 -4.22 -25.11 26.45
N GLY A 167 -4.92 -26.15 26.00
CA GLY A 167 -6.30 -26.05 25.52
C GLY A 167 -6.45 -25.31 24.19
N GLY A 168 -5.34 -24.97 23.52
CA GLY A 168 -5.36 -24.26 22.25
C GLY A 168 -4.20 -23.28 22.09
N ILE A 169 -4.32 -22.39 21.10
CA ILE A 169 -3.31 -21.38 20.78
C ILE A 169 -3.30 -20.29 21.87
N VAL A 170 -2.11 -20.00 22.41
CA VAL A 170 -1.90 -18.91 23.37
C VAL A 170 -1.15 -17.78 22.68
N THR A 171 -1.67 -16.56 22.77
CA THR A 171 -0.99 -15.36 22.25
C THR A 171 -0.08 -14.76 23.32
N THR A 172 1.24 -14.76 23.10
CA THR A 172 2.18 -14.10 24.01
C THR A 172 2.29 -12.61 23.71
N LYS A 173 2.14 -11.75 24.74
CA LYS A 173 2.38 -10.30 24.63
C LYS A 173 3.88 -9.99 24.54
N PRO A 174 4.32 -8.98 23.79
CA PRO A 174 5.73 -8.62 23.72
C PRO A 174 6.23 -8.17 25.08
N THR A 175 7.16 -8.93 25.67
CA THR A 175 8.06 -8.35 26.66
C THR A 175 8.96 -7.38 25.91
N ALA A 176 9.08 -6.15 26.43
CA ALA A 176 9.86 -5.06 25.87
C ALA A 176 11.18 -5.51 25.22
N LYS A 177 11.47 -4.95 24.03
CA LYS A 177 12.75 -5.01 23.30
C LYS A 177 13.90 -5.52 24.19
N ARG A 178 14.21 -6.81 24.10
CA ARG A 178 15.57 -7.27 24.37
C ARG A 178 16.25 -7.35 23.01
N PRO A 179 17.35 -6.60 22.77
CA PRO A 179 18.23 -6.99 21.69
C PRO A 179 18.65 -8.43 22.00
N SER A 180 18.39 -9.35 21.09
CA SER A 180 18.98 -10.68 21.18
C SER A 180 20.49 -10.49 21.20
N LEU A 181 21.13 -10.73 22.35
CA LEU A 181 22.59 -10.77 22.50
C LEU A 181 23.21 -12.02 21.84
N GLY A 182 22.41 -12.80 21.11
CA GLY A 182 22.81 -13.97 20.35
C GLY A 182 22.53 -13.78 18.86
N THR A 183 23.17 -14.61 18.04
CA THR A 183 22.93 -14.68 16.60
C THR A 183 21.46 -14.84 16.28
N VAL A 184 21.00 -14.12 15.26
CA VAL A 184 19.62 -14.20 14.73
C VAL A 184 19.24 -15.66 14.53
N PRO A 185 18.08 -16.11 15.04
CA PRO A 185 17.63 -17.48 14.81
C PRO A 185 17.58 -17.76 13.30
N PRO A 186 18.04 -18.93 12.84
CA PRO A 186 17.96 -19.25 11.41
C PRO A 186 16.50 -19.18 10.96
N VAL A 187 16.30 -18.64 9.77
CA VAL A 187 14.99 -18.60 9.13
C VAL A 187 14.55 -20.04 8.84
N ALA A 188 13.40 -20.43 9.38
CA ALA A 188 12.86 -21.77 9.18
C ALA A 188 12.71 -22.06 7.68
N GLY A 189 13.28 -23.19 7.22
CA GLY A 189 13.19 -23.63 5.82
C GLY A 189 14.34 -23.20 4.89
N LEU A 190 15.35 -22.47 5.38
CA LEU A 190 16.58 -22.20 4.62
C LEU A 190 17.73 -23.10 5.12
N PRO A 191 18.55 -23.69 4.21
CA PRO A 191 19.70 -24.48 4.62
C PRO A 191 20.71 -23.60 5.36
N THR A 192 21.09 -24.00 6.57
CA THR A 192 22.10 -23.31 7.38
C THR A 192 23.49 -23.92 7.12
N GLN A 193 24.54 -23.11 7.10
CA GLN A 193 25.91 -23.64 7.04
C GLN A 193 26.19 -24.52 8.26
N GLN A 194 26.88 -25.65 8.04
CA GLN A 194 27.28 -26.58 9.10
C GLN A 194 28.01 -25.84 10.22
N ILE A 195 27.49 -25.94 11.45
CA ILE A 195 28.15 -25.43 12.64
C ILE A 195 29.25 -26.42 13.03
N THR A 196 30.51 -26.01 12.94
CA THR A 196 31.65 -26.77 13.48
C THR A 196 31.57 -26.76 15.02
N PRO A 197 31.74 -27.90 15.71
CA PRO A 197 31.66 -27.92 17.18
C PRO A 197 32.81 -27.12 17.80
N LEU A 198 32.50 -26.24 18.76
CA LEU A 198 33.48 -25.53 19.57
C LEU A 198 34.15 -26.50 20.55
N ASN A 199 35.44 -26.77 20.33
CA ASN A 199 36.27 -27.64 21.16
C ASN A 199 37.25 -26.81 22.00
N SER A 200 36.80 -26.10 23.05
CA SER A 200 37.55 -25.94 24.32
C SER A 200 36.90 -24.90 25.27
N PRO A 201 37.18 -24.97 26.59
CA PRO A 201 36.57 -24.10 27.61
C PRO A 201 37.17 -22.68 27.71
N GLU A 202 38.15 -22.30 26.88
CA GLU A 202 38.90 -21.03 27.06
C GLU A 202 38.29 -19.81 26.35
N ASP A 203 37.34 -20.00 25.43
CA ASP A 203 36.72 -18.90 24.65
C ASP A 203 35.78 -17.99 25.47
N TRP A 204 35.54 -18.30 26.75
CA TRP A 204 34.59 -17.57 27.59
C TRP A 204 35.14 -16.30 28.26
N ARG A 205 36.45 -16.01 28.17
CA ARG A 205 37.09 -14.93 28.96
C ARG A 205 37.44 -13.63 28.21
N GLY A 206 36.89 -13.40 27.03
CA GLY A 206 37.27 -12.27 26.15
C GLY A 206 36.35 -11.04 26.12
N LEU A 207 35.23 -10.99 26.86
CA LEU A 207 34.28 -9.87 26.77
C LEU A 207 34.52 -8.80 27.84
N GLY A 208 35.67 -8.14 27.76
CA GLY A 208 35.98 -6.91 28.48
C GLY A 208 35.42 -5.68 27.76
N TRP A 209 34.65 -4.88 28.48
CA TRP A 209 34.09 -3.61 28.02
C TRP A 209 35.21 -2.58 27.87
N GLY A 210 35.44 -2.08 26.65
CA GLY A 210 36.40 -1.01 26.43
C GLY A 210 36.54 -0.59 24.97
N ASN A 211 36.08 0.62 24.66
CA ASN A 211 36.51 1.49 23.56
C ASN A 211 36.75 0.85 22.18
N LEU A 212 35.74 0.91 21.31
CA LEU A 212 35.96 0.95 19.86
C LEU A 212 35.62 2.33 19.34
N ARG A 213 36.67 3.16 19.23
CA ARG A 213 36.73 4.26 18.27
C ARG A 213 36.58 3.62 16.88
N ILE A 214 35.47 3.90 16.21
CA ILE A 214 35.30 3.53 14.80
C ILE A 214 36.16 4.52 14.00
N SER A 215 37.35 4.08 13.61
CA SER A 215 38.14 4.73 12.58
C SER A 215 37.37 4.68 11.26
N SER A 216 36.99 5.84 10.77
CA SER A 216 36.16 6.09 9.59
C SER A 216 36.86 5.85 8.24
N GLU A 217 37.79 4.91 8.14
CA GLU A 217 38.60 4.72 6.92
C GLU A 217 38.69 3.27 6.41
N ALA A 218 37.99 2.32 7.02
CA ALA A 218 38.08 0.89 6.63
C ALA A 218 36.86 0.33 5.87
N ALA A 219 35.86 1.14 5.51
CA ALA A 219 34.64 0.69 4.84
C ALA A 219 34.62 0.91 3.30
N LEU A 220 35.73 1.37 2.71
CA LEU A 220 35.79 1.69 1.27
C LEU A 220 36.72 0.73 0.52
N SER A 221 36.48 -0.59 0.59
CA SER A 221 37.23 -1.53 -0.27
C SER A 221 36.57 -2.88 -0.55
N ARG A 222 35.23 -2.97 -0.54
CA ARG A 222 34.49 -4.03 -1.26
C ARG A 222 33.34 -3.35 -2.01
N GLY A 223 33.11 -3.73 -3.26
CA GLY A 223 32.12 -3.09 -4.13
C GLY A 223 30.67 -3.31 -3.65
N GLU A 224 30.25 -2.52 -2.67
CA GLU A 224 28.90 -2.46 -2.13
C GLU A 224 27.96 -1.78 -3.14
N GLN A 225 27.37 -2.57 -4.04
CA GLN A 225 26.43 -2.06 -5.04
C GLN A 225 25.01 -2.06 -4.48
N ILE A 226 24.40 -0.87 -4.36
CA ILE A 226 22.98 -0.73 -4.00
C ILE A 226 22.09 -1.38 -5.07
N HIS A 227 21.25 -2.31 -4.66
CA HIS A 227 20.27 -2.99 -5.52
C HIS A 227 18.89 -2.30 -5.41
N TYR A 228 18.29 -1.98 -6.55
CA TYR A 228 16.98 -1.33 -6.65
C TYR A 228 15.96 -2.33 -7.16
N GLN A 229 14.83 -2.47 -6.47
CA GLN A 229 13.82 -3.44 -6.83
C GLN A 229 12.41 -2.94 -6.55
N ARG A 230 11.49 -3.23 -7.49
CA ARG A 230 10.05 -3.09 -7.25
C ARG A 230 9.62 -4.02 -6.12
N VAL A 231 8.87 -3.47 -5.18
CA VAL A 231 8.19 -4.27 -4.16
C VAL A 231 6.91 -4.82 -4.77
N TYR A 232 6.93 -6.12 -5.09
CA TYR A 232 5.78 -6.82 -5.65
C TYR A 232 4.71 -7.10 -4.59
N HIS A 233 3.45 -7.18 -5.02
CA HIS A 233 2.28 -7.42 -4.16
C HIS A 233 2.04 -6.36 -3.08
N LEU A 234 2.56 -5.15 -3.27
CA LEU A 234 2.33 -4.04 -2.35
C LEU A 234 0.85 -3.64 -2.36
N ASN A 235 0.24 -3.61 -1.18
CA ASN A 235 -1.14 -3.24 -0.95
C ASN A 235 -1.25 -2.43 0.34
N SER A 236 -2.45 -1.92 0.64
CA SER A 236 -2.68 -1.04 1.79
C SER A 236 -2.34 -1.66 3.14
N SER A 237 -2.40 -2.99 3.26
CA SER A 237 -2.09 -3.70 4.52
C SER A 237 -0.59 -3.91 4.72
N ASN A 238 0.12 -4.46 3.72
CA ASN A 238 1.55 -4.78 3.86
C ASN A 238 2.46 -3.56 3.62
N ALA A 239 1.96 -2.48 3.03
CA ALA A 239 2.74 -1.26 2.90
C ALA A 239 3.02 -0.59 4.26
N LEU A 240 2.26 -0.91 5.33
CA LEU A 240 2.57 -0.51 6.70
C LEU A 240 3.85 -1.15 7.25
N ASP A 241 4.27 -2.32 6.74
CA ASP A 241 5.49 -3.00 7.21
C ASP A 241 6.74 -2.13 6.92
N TYR A 242 6.66 -1.33 5.85
CA TYR A 242 7.69 -0.38 5.44
C TYR A 242 7.56 0.99 6.11
N ASN A 243 6.61 1.20 7.04
CA ASN A 243 6.34 2.54 7.61
C ASN A 243 7.58 3.17 8.28
N HIS A 244 8.48 2.36 8.84
CA HIS A 244 9.75 2.82 9.40
C HIS A 244 10.74 3.39 8.36
N LEU A 245 10.51 3.09 7.08
CA LEU A 245 11.22 3.59 5.91
C LEU A 245 10.31 4.52 5.08
N THR A 246 9.39 5.25 5.71
CA THR A 246 8.51 6.20 5.00
C THR A 246 8.58 7.58 5.61
N TYR A 247 8.56 8.59 4.74
CA TYR A 247 8.40 9.97 5.13
C TYR A 247 7.71 10.76 4.00
N PRO A 248 6.56 11.41 4.28
CA PRO A 248 5.76 11.33 5.52
C PRO A 248 5.29 9.90 5.85
N SER A 249 4.96 9.64 7.11
CA SER A 249 4.55 8.30 7.57
C SER A 249 3.24 7.86 6.91
N LEU A 250 3.25 6.67 6.30
CA LEU A 250 2.05 6.04 5.72
C LEU A 250 0.99 5.77 6.77
N GLN A 251 1.39 5.27 7.95
CA GLN A 251 0.47 5.01 9.06
C GLN A 251 -0.31 6.27 9.46
N LYS A 252 0.37 7.41 9.56
CA LYS A 252 -0.28 8.69 9.87
C LYS A 252 -1.18 9.15 8.72
N ARG A 253 -0.72 9.01 7.47
CA ARG A 253 -1.52 9.36 6.28
C ARG A 253 -2.83 8.60 6.25
N TRP A 254 -2.80 7.27 6.42
CA TRP A 254 -3.98 6.40 6.29
C TRP A 254 -5.00 6.54 7.41
N GLN A 255 -4.65 7.13 8.56
CA GLN A 255 -5.64 7.52 9.57
C GLN A 255 -6.58 8.63 9.08
N THR A 256 -6.14 9.44 8.12
CA THR A 256 -6.90 10.57 7.57
C THR A 256 -7.29 10.39 6.11
N GLN A 257 -6.47 9.70 5.33
CA GLN A 257 -6.58 9.53 3.90
C GLN A 257 -6.19 8.09 3.58
N PRO A 258 -7.08 7.11 3.81
CA PRO A 258 -6.81 5.71 3.47
C PRO A 258 -6.54 5.61 1.97
N PRO A 259 -5.67 4.67 1.55
CA PRO A 259 -5.33 4.53 0.14
C PRO A 259 -6.57 4.06 -0.62
N GLN A 260 -6.88 4.74 -1.72
CA GLN A 260 -8.08 4.48 -2.51
C GLN A 260 -7.78 3.61 -3.74
N CYS A 261 -6.51 3.52 -4.10
CA CYS A 261 -6.08 2.96 -5.37
C CYS A 261 -4.80 2.12 -5.24
N GLU A 262 -4.31 1.62 -6.38
CA GLU A 262 -3.11 0.77 -6.47
C GLU A 262 -1.85 1.50 -5.98
N LEU A 263 -1.02 0.78 -5.23
CA LEU A 263 0.27 1.25 -4.72
C LEU A 263 1.42 0.68 -5.55
N THR A 264 2.42 1.49 -5.86
CA THR A 264 3.69 1.04 -6.43
C THR A 264 4.83 1.46 -5.53
N GLY A 265 5.61 0.50 -5.05
CA GLY A 265 6.77 0.75 -4.20
C GLY A 265 8.06 0.30 -4.84
N LEU A 266 9.14 1.01 -4.52
CA LEU A 266 10.49 0.71 -4.94
C LEU A 266 11.42 0.77 -3.73
N SER A 267 12.22 -0.28 -3.56
CA SER A 267 13.21 -0.42 -2.50
C SER A 267 14.63 -0.22 -3.04
N ALA A 268 15.51 0.31 -2.18
CA ALA A 268 16.95 0.30 -2.35
C ALA A 268 17.54 -0.55 -1.23
N SER A 269 18.37 -1.53 -1.57
CA SER A 269 18.90 -2.51 -0.63
C SER A 269 20.42 -2.65 -0.75
N LEU A 270 21.06 -2.90 0.39
CA LEU A 270 22.48 -3.22 0.50
C LEU A 270 22.59 -4.50 1.33
N ASP A 271 23.26 -5.54 0.81
CA ASP A 271 23.40 -6.85 1.44
C ASP A 271 22.08 -7.45 1.95
N GLY A 272 20.99 -7.24 1.19
CA GLY A 272 19.64 -7.70 1.52
C GLY A 272 18.87 -6.83 2.51
N ALA A 273 19.50 -5.84 3.15
CA ALA A 273 18.84 -4.89 4.02
C ALA A 273 18.31 -3.68 3.24
N ILE A 274 17.07 -3.27 3.47
CA ILE A 274 16.48 -2.09 2.80
C ILE A 274 17.00 -0.81 3.46
N VAL A 275 17.66 0.02 2.67
CA VAL A 275 18.25 1.30 3.09
C VAL A 275 17.49 2.52 2.59
N GLY A 276 16.55 2.33 1.65
CA GLY A 276 15.66 3.38 1.17
C GLY A 276 14.41 2.82 0.51
N PHE A 277 13.35 3.61 0.51
CA PHE A 277 12.05 3.22 -0.01
C PHE A 277 11.31 4.44 -0.58
N ALA A 278 10.72 4.25 -1.75
CA ALA A 278 9.84 5.22 -2.39
C ALA A 278 8.52 4.53 -2.72
N ILE A 279 7.40 5.23 -2.52
CA ILE A 279 6.07 4.67 -2.76
C ILE A 279 5.17 5.72 -3.39
N SER A 280 4.41 5.28 -4.39
CA SER A 280 3.37 6.05 -5.05
C SER A 280 2.01 5.39 -4.94
N GLU A 281 0.98 6.21 -5.06
CA GLU A 281 -0.43 5.81 -5.16
C GLU A 281 -0.97 6.26 -6.51
N ARG A 282 -1.67 5.38 -7.21
CA ARG A 282 -2.30 5.67 -8.50
C ARG A 282 -3.53 6.55 -8.28
N LEU A 283 -3.55 7.78 -8.79
CA LEU A 283 -4.73 8.64 -8.63
C LEU A 283 -5.83 8.30 -9.64
N ASN A 284 -5.43 7.93 -10.86
CA ASN A 284 -6.29 7.49 -11.95
C ASN A 284 -5.44 6.72 -13.00
N PRO A 285 -6.00 6.18 -14.09
CA PRO A 285 -5.23 5.44 -15.08
C PRO A 285 -4.04 6.20 -15.70
N GLN A 286 -4.00 7.52 -15.63
CA GLN A 286 -2.96 8.36 -16.24
C GLN A 286 -2.03 9.03 -15.23
N GLN A 287 -2.43 9.16 -13.96
CA GLN A 287 -1.71 9.92 -12.95
C GLN A 287 -1.40 9.09 -11.70
N ALA A 288 -0.22 9.31 -11.13
CA ALA A 288 0.20 8.78 -9.83
C ALA A 288 0.77 9.89 -8.94
N GLU A 289 0.61 9.77 -7.63
CA GLU A 289 1.25 10.64 -6.64
C GLU A 289 2.36 9.87 -5.93
N ILE A 290 3.57 10.43 -5.84
CA ILE A 290 4.59 9.94 -4.90
C ILE A 290 4.18 10.41 -3.50
N ILE A 291 3.79 9.48 -2.65
CA ILE A 291 3.24 9.77 -1.32
C ILE A 291 4.30 9.67 -0.20
N SER A 292 5.43 9.00 -0.44
CA SER A 292 6.56 8.96 0.49
C SER A 292 7.87 8.62 -0.23
N LEU A 293 8.95 9.26 0.23
CA LEU A 293 10.33 8.97 -0.16
C LEU A 293 11.24 9.05 1.07
N PHE A 294 11.98 7.98 1.33
CA PHE A 294 12.88 7.91 2.47
C PHE A 294 14.17 7.18 2.14
N VAL A 295 15.26 7.68 2.73
CA VAL A 295 16.57 7.00 2.74
C VAL A 295 17.11 7.12 4.16
N LEU A 296 17.61 6.02 4.70
CA LEU A 296 18.25 5.95 6.01
C LEU A 296 19.37 7.00 6.10
N PRO A 297 19.48 7.76 7.22
CA PRO A 297 20.42 8.87 7.37
C PRO A 297 21.86 8.58 6.93
N GLU A 298 22.39 7.43 7.31
CA GLU A 298 23.74 6.93 7.04
C GLU A 298 24.01 6.64 5.55
N TYR A 299 22.95 6.46 4.74
CA TYR A 299 23.04 6.21 3.30
C TYR A 299 22.62 7.42 2.43
N ARG A 300 22.46 8.60 3.05
CA ARG A 300 22.11 9.84 2.32
C ARG A 300 23.30 10.42 1.58
N ASN A 301 23.02 11.34 0.65
CA ASN A 301 24.02 12.02 -0.19
C ASN A 301 24.82 11.12 -1.15
N GLN A 302 24.38 9.88 -1.35
CA GLN A 302 24.99 8.90 -2.27
C GLN A 302 24.17 8.70 -3.56
N GLY A 303 23.17 9.56 -3.82
CA GLY A 303 22.30 9.47 -4.99
C GLY A 303 21.20 8.40 -4.91
N ILE A 304 21.05 7.71 -3.79
CA ILE A 304 20.04 6.64 -3.61
C ILE A 304 18.61 7.16 -3.82
N GLY A 305 18.26 8.28 -3.20
CA GLY A 305 16.94 8.89 -3.38
C GLY A 305 16.65 9.25 -4.85
N THR A 306 17.65 9.80 -5.55
CA THR A 306 17.53 10.16 -6.96
C THR A 306 17.27 8.94 -7.82
N LYS A 307 18.01 7.85 -7.59
CA LYS A 307 17.79 6.57 -8.29
C LYS A 307 16.43 5.96 -7.94
N LEU A 308 16.01 6.01 -6.67
CA LEU A 308 14.69 5.53 -6.26
C LEU A 308 13.56 6.21 -7.05
N VAL A 309 13.58 7.54 -7.14
CA VAL A 309 12.56 8.27 -7.91
C VAL A 309 12.67 7.96 -9.40
N ALA A 310 13.87 7.90 -9.98
CA ALA A 310 14.06 7.57 -11.39
C ALA A 310 13.57 6.16 -11.78
N TYR A 311 13.80 5.16 -10.93
CA TYR A 311 13.29 3.81 -11.16
C TYR A 311 11.77 3.73 -10.93
N LEU A 312 11.23 4.46 -9.95
CA LEU A 312 9.79 4.55 -9.72
C LEU A 312 9.08 5.20 -10.93
N GLU A 313 9.68 6.22 -11.53
CA GLU A 313 9.20 6.83 -12.78
C GLU A 313 9.06 5.80 -13.90
N ARG A 314 10.07 4.95 -14.09
CA ARG A 314 10.08 3.89 -15.12
C ARG A 314 9.01 2.83 -14.85
N GLU A 315 8.88 2.36 -13.61
CA GLU A 315 7.85 1.41 -13.22
C GLU A 315 6.44 1.95 -13.48
N LEU A 316 6.20 3.22 -13.13
CA LEU A 316 4.90 3.85 -13.37
C LEU A 316 4.62 4.06 -14.86
N ALA A 317 5.62 4.41 -15.66
CA ALA A 317 5.49 4.53 -17.12
C ALA A 317 5.14 3.19 -17.77
N GLN A 318 5.76 2.09 -17.33
CA GLN A 318 5.42 0.73 -17.79
C GLN A 318 3.99 0.32 -17.44
N GLN A 319 3.44 0.86 -16.36
CA GLN A 319 2.04 0.69 -15.97
C GLN A 319 1.09 1.66 -16.70
N GLY A 320 1.56 2.39 -17.72
CA GLY A 320 0.74 3.32 -18.50
C GLY A 320 0.45 4.67 -17.83
N CYS A 321 1.16 5.01 -16.75
CA CYS A 321 1.08 6.35 -16.16
C CYS A 321 1.77 7.35 -17.08
N VAL A 322 1.18 8.53 -17.26
CA VAL A 322 1.72 9.61 -18.13
C VAL A 322 2.19 10.82 -17.33
N GLU A 323 1.71 10.98 -16.09
CA GLU A 323 2.13 12.07 -15.21
C GLU A 323 2.30 11.57 -13.77
N ILE A 324 3.36 12.03 -13.12
CA ILE A 324 3.57 11.82 -11.69
C ILE A 324 3.52 13.17 -11.00
N ILE A 325 2.80 13.23 -9.88
CA ILE A 325 2.67 14.40 -9.03
C ILE A 325 3.39 14.12 -7.71
N LEU A 326 3.95 15.16 -7.11
CA LEU A 326 4.51 15.09 -5.77
C LEU A 326 4.15 16.37 -5.00
N SER A 327 3.55 16.19 -3.83
CA SER A 327 3.14 17.26 -2.93
C SER A 327 3.88 17.15 -1.60
N TYR A 328 4.44 18.24 -1.08
CA TYR A 328 5.23 18.21 0.16
C TYR A 328 5.18 19.53 0.91
N SER A 329 5.28 19.46 2.23
CA SER A 329 5.49 20.64 3.09
C SER A 329 6.93 21.12 2.99
N THR A 330 7.12 22.43 2.91
CA THR A 330 8.46 23.03 2.88
C THR A 330 9.17 22.87 4.22
N SER A 331 10.45 22.53 4.15
CA SER A 331 11.35 22.36 5.29
C SER A 331 12.80 22.52 4.83
N THR A 332 13.72 22.67 5.76
CA THR A 332 15.16 22.66 5.45
C THR A 332 15.56 21.39 4.69
N LEU A 333 15.01 20.24 5.05
CA LEU A 333 15.32 18.97 4.39
C LEU A 333 14.80 18.93 2.95
N THR A 334 13.57 19.37 2.70
CA THR A 334 13.01 19.33 1.33
C THR A 334 13.74 20.30 0.41
N ASN A 335 14.14 21.47 0.92
CA ASN A 335 14.87 22.46 0.12
C ASN A 335 16.30 22.00 -0.21
N LEU A 336 16.97 21.33 0.73
CA LEU A 336 18.36 20.88 0.54
C LEU A 336 18.50 19.53 -0.16
N ALA A 337 17.51 18.64 -0.04
CA ALA A 337 17.61 17.27 -0.54
C ALA A 337 16.60 16.95 -1.63
N LEU A 338 15.31 17.25 -1.41
CA LEU A 338 14.24 16.86 -2.34
C LEU A 338 14.22 17.72 -3.60
N GLU A 339 14.24 19.05 -3.47
CA GLU A 339 14.19 19.96 -4.63
C GLU A 339 15.38 19.79 -5.60
N PRO A 340 16.64 19.68 -5.13
CA PRO A 340 17.77 19.40 -6.02
C PRO A 340 17.68 18.03 -6.69
N LEU A 341 17.13 17.03 -6.00
CA LEU A 341 16.89 15.70 -6.57
C LEU A 341 15.86 15.79 -7.71
N LEU A 342 14.74 16.48 -7.50
CA LEU A 342 13.68 16.64 -8.49
C LEU A 342 14.17 17.43 -9.71
N SER A 343 14.98 18.47 -9.48
CA SER A 343 15.62 19.25 -10.55
C SER A 343 16.55 18.38 -11.42
N LYS A 344 17.38 17.52 -10.80
CA LYS A 344 18.23 16.55 -11.53
C LYS A 344 17.44 15.56 -12.36
N LEU A 345 16.20 15.26 -11.94
CA LEU A 345 15.29 14.38 -12.67
C LEU A 345 14.36 15.14 -13.62
N HIS A 346 14.61 16.43 -13.89
CA HIS A 346 13.84 17.24 -14.82
C HIS A 346 12.34 17.35 -14.48
N TRP A 347 12.00 17.35 -13.19
CA TRP A 347 10.66 17.72 -12.74
C TRP A 347 10.41 19.22 -12.94
N GLN A 348 9.15 19.61 -13.04
CA GLN A 348 8.79 21.03 -13.12
C GLN A 348 9.20 21.78 -11.84
N PRO A 349 9.54 23.09 -11.92
CA PRO A 349 9.81 23.90 -10.75
C PRO A 349 8.61 23.86 -9.77
N PRO A 350 8.81 23.46 -8.50
CA PRO A 350 7.73 23.36 -7.53
C PRO A 350 6.98 24.68 -7.35
N GLN A 351 5.65 24.62 -7.38
CA GLN A 351 4.77 25.77 -7.17
C GLN A 351 4.12 25.66 -5.79
N ILE A 352 3.92 26.80 -5.12
CA ILE A 352 3.17 26.83 -3.86
C ILE A 352 1.70 26.58 -4.17
N ASN A 353 1.13 25.54 -3.56
CA ASN A 353 -0.28 25.17 -3.76
C ASN A 353 -1.14 25.56 -2.54
N LEU A 354 -0.62 25.37 -1.32
CA LEU A 354 -1.32 25.69 -0.07
C LEU A 354 -0.46 26.54 0.86
N LEU A 355 -1.07 27.56 1.46
CA LEU A 355 -0.55 28.27 2.62
C LEU A 355 -1.14 27.64 3.89
N LEU A 356 -0.30 27.19 4.81
CA LEU A 356 -0.67 26.61 6.10
C LEU A 356 -0.48 27.65 7.21
N GLY A 357 -1.48 27.80 8.08
CA GLY A 357 -1.42 28.66 9.25
C GLY A 357 -1.70 27.90 10.54
N LYS A 358 -0.96 28.24 11.60
CA LYS A 358 -1.28 27.87 12.99
C LYS A 358 -1.20 29.10 13.88
N THR A 359 -2.11 29.20 14.85
CA THR A 359 -2.04 30.20 15.92
C THR A 359 -2.66 29.70 17.22
N ALA A 360 -2.47 30.47 18.28
CA ALA A 360 -3.12 30.30 19.58
C ALA A 360 -4.34 31.24 19.70
N THR A 361 -5.35 30.83 20.45
CA THR A 361 -6.54 31.62 20.77
C THR A 361 -6.17 32.97 21.38
N GLU A 362 -5.23 32.99 22.33
CA GLU A 362 -4.70 34.20 22.96
C GLU A 362 -4.13 35.23 21.95
N LYS A 363 -3.49 34.74 20.88
CA LYS A 363 -2.89 35.60 19.86
C LYS A 363 -3.93 36.11 18.88
N ILE A 364 -4.82 35.25 18.39
CA ILE A 364 -5.87 35.68 17.43
C ILE A 364 -6.95 36.53 18.11
N ALA A 365 -7.20 36.38 19.41
CA ALA A 365 -8.15 37.20 20.17
C ALA A 365 -7.82 38.70 20.12
N GLN A 366 -6.55 39.04 19.89
CA GLN A 366 -6.08 40.42 19.76
C GLN A 366 -6.44 41.06 18.40
N ALA A 367 -6.97 40.27 17.45
CA ALA A 367 -7.22 40.74 16.10
C ALA A 367 -8.45 41.66 16.02
N PRO A 368 -8.30 42.96 15.69
CA PRO A 368 -9.41 43.92 15.75
C PRO A 368 -10.56 43.60 14.80
N TRP A 369 -10.27 42.87 13.72
CA TRP A 369 -11.27 42.53 12.71
C TRP A 369 -12.32 41.54 13.22
N LEU A 370 -12.04 40.77 14.29
CA LEU A 370 -13.01 39.86 14.90
C LEU A 370 -14.27 40.57 15.38
N ASN A 371 -14.14 41.85 15.77
CA ASN A 371 -15.24 42.66 16.28
C ASN A 371 -15.66 43.79 15.33
N LYS A 372 -15.14 43.80 14.10
CA LYS A 372 -15.33 44.92 13.16
C LYS A 372 -16.70 44.91 12.48
N TYR A 373 -17.23 43.73 12.18
CA TYR A 373 -18.46 43.58 11.42
C TYR A 373 -19.64 43.29 12.36
N SER A 374 -20.84 43.70 11.97
CA SER A 374 -22.10 43.35 12.64
C SER A 374 -22.98 42.52 11.71
N LEU A 375 -23.73 41.58 12.26
CA LEU A 375 -24.68 40.78 11.49
C LEU A 375 -26.07 41.42 11.52
N PRO A 376 -26.67 41.79 10.38
CA PRO A 376 -28.02 42.35 10.35
C PRO A 376 -29.08 41.33 10.84
N PRO A 377 -30.22 41.78 11.41
CA PRO A 377 -31.26 40.89 11.94
C PRO A 377 -31.89 39.93 10.91
N ALA A 378 -31.77 40.23 9.62
CA ALA A 378 -32.26 39.38 8.54
C ALA A 378 -31.44 38.10 8.32
N PHE A 379 -30.29 37.99 9.00
CA PHE A 379 -29.42 36.83 8.94
C PHE A 379 -29.50 36.03 10.24
N GLU A 380 -29.44 34.72 10.10
CA GLU A 380 -29.49 33.78 11.21
C GLU A 380 -28.24 32.90 11.19
N VAL A 381 -27.59 32.75 12.34
CA VAL A 381 -26.43 31.88 12.51
C VAL A 381 -26.88 30.68 13.31
N PHE A 382 -26.51 29.49 12.85
CA PHE A 382 -26.94 28.26 13.47
C PHE A 382 -25.77 27.26 13.56
N PRO A 383 -25.73 26.37 14.58
CA PRO A 383 -24.78 25.27 14.63
C PRO A 383 -25.07 24.29 13.49
N TRP A 384 -24.05 23.96 12.69
CA TRP A 384 -24.26 23.13 11.50
C TRP A 384 -24.79 21.73 11.82
N LEU A 385 -24.29 21.11 12.90
CA LEU A 385 -24.66 19.75 13.30
C LEU A 385 -26.12 19.63 13.73
N ASP A 386 -26.70 20.70 14.26
CA ASP A 386 -28.08 20.70 14.77
C ASP A 386 -29.12 20.93 13.65
N ALA A 387 -28.66 21.30 12.45
CA ALA A 387 -29.54 21.70 11.35
C ALA A 387 -30.03 20.55 10.47
N GLY A 388 -29.51 19.32 10.64
CA GLY A 388 -29.86 18.17 9.81
C GLY A 388 -29.48 18.32 8.33
N LEU A 389 -28.54 19.20 8.00
CA LEU A 389 -28.10 19.48 6.63
C LEU A 389 -27.00 18.50 6.19
N SER A 390 -27.03 18.11 4.91
CA SER A 390 -25.93 17.35 4.30
C SER A 390 -24.65 18.18 4.24
N LEU A 391 -23.49 17.54 4.45
CA LEU A 391 -22.20 18.21 4.33
C LEU A 391 -21.88 18.57 2.87
N PRO A 392 -21.15 19.68 2.63
CA PRO A 392 -20.65 20.00 1.30
C PRO A 392 -19.72 18.90 0.76
N PRO A 393 -19.58 18.76 -0.58
CA PRO A 393 -18.64 17.82 -1.18
C PRO A 393 -17.22 18.02 -0.65
N ASN A 394 -16.50 16.91 -0.44
CA ASN A 394 -15.12 16.89 0.09
C ASN A 394 -14.95 17.38 1.54
N VAL A 395 -16.04 17.50 2.30
CA VAL A 395 -15.98 17.72 3.76
C VAL A 395 -16.20 16.39 4.47
N GLU A 396 -15.25 16.01 5.32
CA GLU A 396 -15.34 14.78 6.11
C GLU A 396 -16.40 14.93 7.21
N ALA A 397 -17.19 13.88 7.47
CA ALA A 397 -18.15 13.89 8.58
C ALA A 397 -17.48 13.59 9.94
N HIS A 398 -16.38 12.84 9.91
CA HIS A 398 -15.70 12.39 11.12
C HIS A 398 -14.94 13.54 11.77
N ARG A 399 -15.11 13.71 13.10
CA ARG A 399 -14.49 14.77 13.91
C ARG A 399 -14.92 16.19 13.55
N LEU A 400 -16.06 16.37 12.91
CA LEU A 400 -16.67 17.70 12.75
C LEU A 400 -16.87 18.33 14.13
N GLU A 401 -16.41 19.57 14.30
CA GLU A 401 -16.35 20.23 15.61
C GLU A 401 -17.66 20.97 15.92
N PRO A 402 -18.45 20.53 16.93
CA PRO A 402 -19.74 21.14 17.25
C PRO A 402 -19.61 22.58 17.75
N LEU A 403 -18.51 22.95 18.42
CA LEU A 403 -18.33 24.26 19.03
C LEU A 403 -18.46 25.41 18.02
N ASN A 404 -17.81 25.26 16.85
CA ASN A 404 -17.64 26.36 15.90
C ASN A 404 -17.79 25.96 14.43
N SER A 405 -18.46 24.84 14.14
CA SER A 405 -19.02 24.58 12.81
C SER A 405 -20.37 25.29 12.67
N LEU A 406 -20.40 26.36 11.88
CA LEU A 406 -21.54 27.29 11.80
C LEU A 406 -22.06 27.41 10.37
N GLY A 407 -23.37 27.50 10.25
CA GLY A 407 -24.06 27.92 9.03
C GLY A 407 -24.63 29.34 9.17
N LEU A 408 -24.87 29.98 8.01
CA LEU A 408 -25.51 31.28 7.91
C LEU A 408 -26.71 31.21 6.97
N ARG A 409 -27.88 31.63 7.44
CA ARG A 409 -29.08 31.81 6.63
C ARG A 409 -29.35 33.28 6.34
N TYR A 410 -29.99 33.53 5.21
CA TYR A 410 -30.62 34.80 4.88
C TYR A 410 -32.01 34.51 4.32
N GLN A 411 -33.05 35.06 4.95
CA GLN A 411 -34.45 34.81 4.56
C GLN A 411 -34.82 33.32 4.49
N GLY A 412 -34.30 32.51 5.43
CA GLY A 412 -34.56 31.06 5.51
C GLY A 412 -33.63 30.19 4.66
N GLU A 413 -32.93 30.77 3.67
CA GLU A 413 -32.02 30.03 2.78
C GLU A 413 -30.60 29.99 3.33
N VAL A 414 -29.92 28.84 3.24
CA VAL A 414 -28.52 28.69 3.65
C VAL A 414 -27.62 29.35 2.61
N ILE A 415 -26.92 30.41 3.01
CA ILE A 415 -26.07 31.22 2.12
C ILE A 415 -24.58 31.08 2.39
N GLY A 416 -24.16 30.39 3.45
CA GLY A 416 -22.74 30.19 3.75
C GLY A 416 -22.49 29.33 4.97
N TRP A 417 -21.23 28.95 5.16
CA TRP A 417 -20.80 28.11 6.26
C TRP A 417 -19.31 28.31 6.59
N VAL A 418 -18.97 28.00 7.83
CA VAL A 418 -17.60 27.74 8.30
C VAL A 418 -17.64 26.38 8.98
N LEU A 419 -16.93 25.39 8.44
CA LEU A 419 -16.87 24.05 9.03
C LEU A 419 -15.47 23.75 9.54
N THR A 420 -15.42 23.22 10.76
CA THR A 420 -14.20 23.01 11.53
C THR A 420 -14.12 21.56 12.00
N HIS A 421 -12.90 21.07 12.27
CA HIS A 421 -12.67 19.70 12.72
C HIS A 421 -11.75 19.65 13.93
N ARG A 422 -12.06 18.77 14.89
CA ARG A 422 -11.19 18.47 16.02
C ARG A 422 -10.04 17.58 15.56
N VAL A 423 -8.84 18.15 15.37
CA VAL A 423 -7.66 17.38 14.90
C VAL A 423 -6.75 16.90 16.03
N ALA A 424 -6.82 17.54 17.19
CA ALA A 424 -6.19 17.12 18.45
C ALA A 424 -7.00 17.67 19.62
N PRO A 425 -6.87 17.14 20.86
CA PRO A 425 -7.60 17.66 22.02
C PRO A 425 -7.49 19.18 22.19
N ASP A 426 -6.32 19.74 21.85
CA ASP A 426 -5.97 21.15 21.99
C ASP A 426 -6.12 21.97 20.70
N THR A 427 -6.50 21.36 19.57
CA THR A 427 -6.41 21.99 18.24
C THR A 427 -7.67 21.77 17.38
N ILE A 428 -8.25 22.87 16.89
CA ILE A 428 -9.33 22.88 15.89
C ILE A 428 -8.79 23.32 14.52
N ARG A 429 -9.17 22.59 13.46
CA ARG A 429 -8.82 22.90 12.07
C ARG A 429 -9.98 23.56 11.34
N TYR A 430 -9.80 24.79 10.86
CA TYR A 430 -10.71 25.48 9.95
C TYR A 430 -10.55 24.88 8.55
N THR A 431 -11.57 24.14 8.12
CA THR A 431 -11.46 23.23 6.98
C THR A 431 -12.10 23.81 5.73
N THR A 432 -13.28 24.40 5.85
CA THR A 432 -13.93 25.10 4.74
C THR A 432 -14.63 26.35 5.22
N PHE A 433 -14.62 27.36 4.35
CA PHE A 433 -15.30 28.62 4.52
C PHE A 433 -15.90 29.01 3.16
N SER A 434 -17.21 29.19 3.12
CA SER A 434 -17.94 29.52 1.90
C SER A 434 -19.03 30.54 2.18
N ILE A 435 -19.28 31.41 1.21
CA ILE A 435 -20.37 32.37 1.23
C ILE A 435 -20.89 32.54 -0.20
N ALA A 436 -22.20 32.64 -0.37
CA ALA A 436 -22.81 32.84 -1.67
C ALA A 436 -22.33 34.15 -2.31
N GLN A 437 -22.12 34.11 -3.63
CA GLN A 437 -21.46 35.17 -4.40
C GLN A 437 -22.07 36.57 -4.17
N ALA A 438 -23.40 36.64 -4.02
CA ALA A 438 -24.13 37.89 -3.76
C ALA A 438 -23.74 38.57 -2.43
N PHE A 439 -23.16 37.84 -1.48
CA PHE A 439 -22.82 38.29 -0.13
C PHE A 439 -21.31 38.42 0.11
N GLU A 440 -20.45 38.00 -0.82
CA GLU A 440 -18.98 38.02 -0.66
C GLU A 440 -18.40 39.39 -0.26
N LYS A 441 -18.95 40.48 -0.79
CA LYS A 441 -18.40 41.84 -0.61
C LYS A 441 -19.02 42.62 0.55
N ARG A 442 -19.95 42.01 1.30
CA ARG A 442 -20.78 42.71 2.28
C ARG A 442 -20.37 42.45 3.73
N GLY A 443 -19.31 41.66 3.95
CA GLY A 443 -18.70 41.42 5.27
C GLY A 443 -19.31 40.28 6.09
N GLN A 444 -20.43 39.69 5.67
CA GLN A 444 -21.10 38.62 6.41
C GLN A 444 -20.26 37.33 6.47
N GLY A 445 -19.52 37.00 5.41
CA GLY A 445 -18.60 35.86 5.44
C GLY A 445 -17.47 36.06 6.47
N VAL A 446 -16.90 37.27 6.51
CA VAL A 446 -15.87 37.62 7.51
C VAL A 446 -16.45 37.58 8.92
N TRP A 447 -17.69 38.06 9.11
CA TRP A 447 -18.39 37.97 10.38
C TRP A 447 -18.59 36.51 10.81
N LEU A 448 -19.03 35.63 9.91
CA LEU A 448 -19.25 34.21 10.22
C LEU A 448 -17.95 33.52 10.65
N LEU A 449 -16.86 33.81 9.96
CA LEU A 449 -15.53 33.33 10.35
C LEU A 449 -15.10 33.90 11.71
N ALA A 450 -15.32 35.19 11.95
CA ALA A 450 -15.01 35.83 13.23
C ALA A 450 -15.82 35.20 14.37
N GLU A 451 -17.10 34.91 14.15
CA GLU A 451 -17.96 34.25 15.13
C GLU A 451 -17.45 32.85 15.47
N ALA A 452 -17.07 32.05 14.46
CA ALA A 452 -16.46 30.74 14.69
C ALA A 452 -15.14 30.83 15.48
N ILE A 453 -14.34 31.89 15.26
CA ILE A 453 -13.10 32.13 16.03
C ILE A 453 -13.42 32.59 17.46
N ARG A 454 -14.36 33.50 17.67
CA ARG A 454 -14.76 33.95 19.01
C ARG A 454 -15.26 32.79 19.87
N ARG A 455 -16.13 31.93 19.33
CA ARG A 455 -16.58 30.71 20.05
C ARG A 455 -15.43 29.80 20.47
N GLN A 456 -14.36 29.74 19.67
CA GLN A 456 -13.16 29.01 20.07
C GLN A 456 -12.32 29.76 21.10
N VAL A 457 -12.16 31.08 20.97
CA VAL A 457 -11.45 31.92 21.94
C VAL A 457 -12.10 31.84 23.32
N ASP A 458 -13.43 31.83 23.37
CA ASP A 458 -14.23 31.71 24.59
C ASP A 458 -14.29 30.26 25.12
N SER A 459 -13.60 29.32 24.47
CA SER A 459 -13.50 27.92 24.87
C SER A 459 -12.13 27.57 25.44
N GLY A 460 -11.99 26.36 25.99
CA GLY A 460 -10.73 25.82 26.48
C GLY A 460 -9.77 25.26 25.42
N VAL A 461 -9.97 25.55 24.12
CA VAL A 461 -9.22 24.91 23.02
C VAL A 461 -8.17 25.86 22.45
N PRO A 462 -6.89 25.72 22.84
CA PRO A 462 -5.89 26.78 22.70
C PRO A 462 -5.41 27.01 21.28
N TYR A 463 -5.48 26.04 20.37
CA TYR A 463 -4.89 26.16 19.04
C TYR A 463 -5.90 26.08 17.91
N LEU A 464 -5.67 26.89 16.89
CA LEU A 464 -6.37 26.81 15.62
C LEU A 464 -5.40 26.74 14.45
N THR A 465 -5.76 25.92 13.47
CA THR A 465 -4.99 25.72 12.24
C THR A 465 -5.90 25.72 11.02
N GLY A 466 -5.36 26.00 9.85
CA GLY A 466 -6.09 25.96 8.60
C GLY A 466 -5.14 26.05 7.41
N SER A 467 -5.69 25.83 6.23
CA SER A 467 -4.95 25.93 4.98
C SER A 467 -5.77 26.67 3.93
N VAL A 468 -5.11 27.49 3.11
CA VAL A 468 -5.76 28.17 1.98
C VAL A 468 -5.02 27.85 0.69
N SER A 469 -5.77 27.45 -0.33
CA SER A 469 -5.21 27.24 -1.66
C SER A 469 -4.97 28.55 -2.40
N TYR A 470 -3.86 28.63 -3.11
CA TYR A 470 -3.52 29.75 -4.01
C TYR A 470 -4.52 29.92 -5.16
N ARG A 471 -5.40 28.93 -5.40
CA ARG A 471 -6.55 29.03 -6.32
C ARG A 471 -7.61 30.06 -5.87
N TYR A 472 -7.57 30.51 -4.62
CA TYR A 472 -8.52 31.48 -4.06
C TYR A 472 -7.83 32.81 -3.71
N PRO A 473 -7.46 33.65 -4.70
CA PRO A 473 -6.63 34.83 -4.48
C PRO A 473 -7.28 35.88 -3.57
N ARG A 474 -8.63 35.94 -3.51
CA ARG A 474 -9.35 36.83 -2.58
C ARG A 474 -9.20 36.39 -1.13
N LEU A 475 -9.37 35.08 -0.86
CA LEU A 475 -9.21 34.53 0.48
C LEU A 475 -7.74 34.62 0.91
N LEU A 476 -6.79 34.38 0.00
CA LEU A 476 -5.36 34.54 0.28
C LEU A 476 -5.02 35.97 0.71
N LYS A 477 -5.49 36.99 -0.03
CA LYS A 477 -5.33 38.41 0.37
C LYS A 477 -5.95 38.72 1.72
N PHE A 478 -7.09 38.10 2.04
CA PHE A 478 -7.70 38.22 3.37
C PHE A 478 -6.81 37.61 4.44
N VAL A 479 -6.30 36.39 4.25
CA VAL A 479 -5.39 35.71 5.18
C VAL A 479 -4.14 36.54 5.41
N GLU A 480 -3.47 36.97 4.33
CA GLU A 480 -2.26 37.81 4.38
C GLU A 480 -2.47 39.09 5.20
N ARG A 481 -3.60 39.75 5.00
CA ARG A 481 -3.90 41.02 5.67
C ARG A 481 -4.39 40.86 7.11
N HIS A 482 -5.20 39.83 7.39
CA HIS A 482 -6.01 39.77 8.62
C HIS A 482 -5.64 38.61 9.54
N LEU A 483 -5.05 37.53 9.04
CA LEU A 483 -4.66 36.37 9.83
C LEU A 483 -3.15 36.31 10.05
N THR A 484 -2.33 36.54 9.03
CA THR A 484 -0.86 36.43 9.09
C THR A 484 -0.20 37.16 10.27
N PRO A 485 -0.59 38.41 10.63
CA PRO A 485 -0.01 39.09 11.79
C PRO A 485 -0.20 38.34 13.12
N TYR A 486 -1.24 37.50 13.19
CA TYR A 486 -1.61 36.75 14.37
C TYR A 486 -1.20 35.28 14.27
N LEU A 487 -0.51 34.82 13.22
CA LEU A 487 -0.05 33.44 13.13
C LEU A 487 1.19 33.21 14.02
N THR A 488 1.25 32.06 14.69
CA THR A 488 2.45 31.60 15.42
C THR A 488 3.31 30.67 14.58
N GLY A 489 2.74 30.09 13.52
CA GLY A 489 3.46 29.28 12.55
C GLY A 489 2.84 29.43 11.17
N VAL A 490 3.72 29.52 10.16
CA VAL A 490 3.36 29.54 8.74
C VAL A 490 4.15 28.44 8.06
N GLY A 491 3.49 27.70 7.18
CA GLY A 491 4.12 26.70 6.33
C GLY A 491 3.55 26.77 4.93
N GLU A 492 4.25 26.17 3.98
CA GLU A 492 3.80 26.05 2.60
C GLU A 492 3.74 24.58 2.21
N VAL A 493 2.74 24.22 1.42
CA VAL A 493 2.76 22.97 0.65
C VAL A 493 3.06 23.33 -0.78
N ARG A 494 4.16 22.76 -1.30
CA ARG A 494 4.53 22.83 -2.70
C ARG A 494 4.07 21.60 -3.43
N GLN A 495 3.75 21.77 -4.71
CA GLN A 495 3.43 20.70 -5.63
C GLN A 495 4.30 20.84 -6.88
N THR A 496 4.75 19.72 -7.41
CA THR A 496 5.41 19.61 -8.71
C THR A 496 4.85 18.40 -9.45
N SER A 497 5.06 18.35 -10.77
CA SER A 497 4.78 17.18 -11.57
C SER A 497 5.86 16.93 -12.62
N LYS A 498 5.84 15.72 -13.18
CA LYS A 498 6.66 15.30 -14.32
C LYS A 498 5.83 14.45 -15.26
N LEU A 499 5.90 14.77 -16.55
CA LEU A 499 5.37 13.93 -17.61
C LEU A 499 6.36 12.78 -17.87
N ILE A 500 5.85 11.55 -17.89
CA ILE A 500 6.60 10.30 -18.09
C ILE A 500 6.00 9.56 -19.30
N ASN A 501 6.22 10.08 -20.51
CA ASN A 501 5.63 9.52 -21.73
C ASN A 501 6.13 8.09 -22.03
N PRO A 502 5.24 7.12 -22.32
CA PRO A 502 5.65 5.78 -22.79
C PRO A 502 6.08 5.72 -24.27
N THR A 503 5.90 6.78 -25.07
CA THR A 503 5.91 6.68 -26.56
C THR A 503 6.58 7.84 -27.33
N LEU A 504 7.55 8.55 -26.75
CA LEU A 504 8.25 9.64 -27.46
C LEU A 504 9.75 9.43 -27.75
N GLU A 505 10.32 8.25 -27.49
CA GLU A 505 11.70 7.91 -27.89
C GLU A 505 11.79 7.08 -29.20
N SER A 506 10.78 7.13 -30.07
CA SER A 506 10.84 6.46 -31.39
C SER A 506 10.59 7.39 -32.57
N ARG A 507 11.08 8.64 -32.50
CA ARG A 507 11.23 9.53 -33.67
C ARG A 507 12.41 10.46 -33.48
N GLU A 508 13.61 9.93 -33.74
CA GLU A 508 14.72 10.68 -34.33
C GLU A 508 15.72 9.65 -34.88
N ASN A 509 15.46 9.26 -36.13
CA ASN A 509 16.46 8.84 -37.12
C ASN A 509 16.34 9.84 -38.27
#